data_AF-Q96Z12-F1
#
_entry.id   AF-Q96Z12-F1
#
_cell.length_a   1.000
_cell.length_b   1.000
_cell.length_c   1.000
_cell.angle_alpha   90.00
_cell.angle_beta   90.00
_cell.angle_gamma   90.00
#
_symmetry.space_group_name_H-M   'P 1'
#
loop_
_entity.id
_entity.type
_entity.pdbx_description
1 polymer ?
#
loop_
_entity_poly.entity_id
_entity_poly.type
_entity_poly.pdbx_seq_one_letter_code
_entity_poly.pdbx_strand_id
1 'polypeptide(L)' 'MMSSINILSAADLLLREANELLERSGVVQASEKYYKAAEEAVKLMVKELNLTEILEKLKKKIEV' A
#
# COMPACT_ATOMS: atom_id res chain seq x y z
N MET A 1 -17.90 21.79 12.71
CA MET A 1 -16.58 21.16 12.50
C MET A 1 -16.81 19.98 11.57
N MET A 2 -16.52 20.11 10.28
CA MET A 2 -16.60 18.95 9.36
C MET A 2 -15.46 18.03 9.76
N SER A 3 -15.77 16.88 10.35
CA SER A 3 -14.82 15.78 10.43
C SER A 3 -14.54 15.36 9.00
N SER A 4 -13.39 15.77 8.46
CA SER A 4 -12.86 15.19 7.23
C SER A 4 -12.89 13.68 7.42
N ILE A 5 -13.72 12.99 6.66
CA ILE A 5 -13.69 11.52 6.61
C ILE A 5 -12.31 11.20 6.08
N ASN A 6 -11.39 10.79 6.97
CA ASN A 6 -10.09 10.27 6.57
C ASN A 6 -10.36 8.94 5.89
N ILE A 7 -10.50 8.96 4.56
CA ILE A 7 -10.56 7.75 3.76
C ILE A 7 -9.16 7.13 3.86
N LEU A 8 -9.04 6.10 4.69
CA LEU A 8 -7.80 5.35 4.82
C LEU A 8 -7.55 4.60 3.51
N SER A 9 -6.35 4.74 2.97
CA SER A 9 -5.92 3.94 1.82
C SER A 9 -5.70 2.48 2.25
N ALA A 10 -5.60 1.57 1.28
CA ALA A 10 -5.22 0.18 1.55
C ALA A 10 -3.86 0.08 2.26
N ALA A 11 -2.92 0.98 1.94
CA ALA A 11 -1.63 1.07 2.60
C ALA A 11 -1.75 1.45 4.08
N ASP A 12 -2.63 2.41 4.41
CA ASP A 12 -2.86 2.83 5.80
C ASP A 12 -3.46 1.70 6.65
N LEU A 13 -4.40 0.95 6.10
CA LEU A 13 -4.99 -0.21 6.76
C LEU A 13 -3.95 -1.30 7.02
N LEU A 14 -3.16 -1.66 6.00
CA LEU A 14 -2.11 -2.67 6.11
C LEU A 14 -1.02 -2.26 7.11
N LEU A 15 -0.66 -0.97 7.15
CA LEU A 15 0.31 -0.45 8.11
C LEU A 15 -0.19 -0.58 9.56
N ARG A 16 -1.47 -0.26 9.80
CA ARG A 16 -2.09 -0.44 11.13
C ARG A 16 -2.09 -1.90 11.56
N GLU A 17 -2.49 -2.81 10.68
CA GLU A 17 -2.47 -4.25 10.96
C GLU A 17 -1.04 -4.77 11.20
N ALA A 18 -0.04 -4.25 10.48
CA ALA A 18 1.36 -4.60 10.69
C ALA A 18 1.85 -4.17 12.07
N ASN A 19 1.50 -2.95 12.51
CA ASN A 19 1.81 -2.46 13.85
C ASN A 19 1.18 -3.33 14.94
N GLU A 20 -0.10 -3.68 14.80
CA GLU A 20 -0.80 -4.56 15.76
C GLU A 20 -0.15 -5.95 15.85
N LEU A 21 0.31 -6.51 14.72
CA LEU A 21 1.04 -7.78 14.72
C LEU A 21 2.43 -7.66 15.36
N LEU A 22 3.13 -6.55 15.14
CA LEU A 22 4.44 -6.30 15.73
C LEU A 22 4.32 -6.22 17.27
N GLU A 23 3.32 -5.52 17.78
CA GLU A 23 3.03 -5.40 19.22
C GLU A 23 2.71 -6.76 19.86
N ARG A 24 2.10 -7.69 19.11
CA ARG A 24 1.75 -9.05 19.58
C ARG A 24 2.88 -10.08 19.38
N SER A 25 4.11 -9.64 19.10
CA SER A 25 5.31 -10.48 18.84
C SER A 25 5.33 -11.24 17.50
N GLY A 26 4.47 -10.90 16.54
CA GLY A 26 4.41 -11.52 15.23
C GLY A 26 5.35 -10.89 14.19
N VAL A 27 6.66 -10.77 14.47
CA VAL A 27 7.61 -10.01 13.62
C VAL A 27 7.58 -10.45 12.15
N VAL A 28 7.54 -11.75 11.87
CA VAL A 28 7.49 -12.27 10.48
C VAL A 28 6.20 -11.83 9.77
N GLN A 29 5.05 -12.01 10.42
CA GLN A 29 3.75 -11.65 9.84
C GLN A 29 3.59 -10.12 9.71
N ALA A 30 4.10 -9.37 10.68
CA ALA A 30 4.16 -7.92 10.62
C ALA A 30 5.02 -7.46 9.44
N SER A 31 6.19 -8.08 9.24
CA SER A 31 7.09 -7.77 8.12
C SER A 31 6.44 -7.98 6.76
N GLU A 32 5.70 -9.09 6.59
CA GLU A 32 4.92 -9.33 5.36
C GLU A 32 3.85 -8.25 5.13
N LYS A 33 3.16 -7.80 6.19
CA LYS A 33 2.17 -6.73 6.07
C LYS A 33 2.81 -5.37 5.80
N TYR A 34 3.95 -5.03 6.42
CA TYR A 34 4.69 -3.81 6.10
C TYR A 34 5.11 -3.78 4.63
N TYR A 35 5.59 -4.91 4.09
CA TYR A 35 5.92 -5.00 2.68
C TYR A 35 4.71 -4.73 1.78
N LYS A 36 3.56 -5.36 2.08
CA LYS A 36 2.31 -5.12 1.32
C LYS A 36 1.81 -3.68 1.45
N ALA A 37 1.94 -3.06 2.62
CA ALA A 37 1.60 -1.66 2.82
C ALA A 37 2.45 -0.75 1.92
N ALA A 38 3.76 -1.00 1.86
CA ALA A 38 4.68 -0.27 0.98
C ALA A 38 4.34 -0.50 -0.51
N GLU A 39 4.00 -1.72 -0.90
CA GLU A 39 3.58 -2.04 -2.27
C GLU A 39 2.33 -1.24 -2.68
N GLU A 40 1.29 -1.21 -1.84
CA GLU A 40 0.06 -0.46 -2.13
C GLU A 40 0.30 1.07 -2.14
N ALA A 41 1.17 1.57 -1.25
CA ALA A 41 1.56 2.98 -1.27
C ALA A 41 2.27 3.35 -2.59
N VAL A 42 3.20 2.53 -3.06
CA VAL A 42 3.88 2.74 -4.35
C VAL A 42 2.89 2.71 -5.51
N LYS A 43 1.95 1.75 -5.54
CA LYS A 43 0.90 1.69 -6.56
C LYS A 43 0.04 2.95 -6.57
N LEU A 44 -0.33 3.46 -5.39
CA LEU A 44 -1.10 4.70 -5.28
C LEU A 44 -0.29 5.89 -5.81
N MET A 45 0.97 6.05 -5.38
CA MET A 45 1.84 7.13 -5.84
C MET A 45 2.06 7.11 -7.37
N VAL A 46 2.25 5.93 -7.97
CA VAL A 46 2.37 5.77 -9.43
C VAL A 46 1.14 6.29 -10.17
N LYS A 47 -0.07 6.05 -9.62
CA LYS A 47 -1.32 6.52 -10.20
C LYS A 47 -1.50 8.03 -10.00
N GLU A 48 -1.32 8.53 -8.78
CA GLU A 48 -1.51 9.95 -8.43
C GLU A 48 -0.51 10.86 -9.17
N LEU A 49 0.74 10.42 -9.31
CA LEU A 49 1.77 11.16 -10.04
C LEU A 49 1.74 10.89 -11.56
N ASN A 50 0.82 10.03 -12.02
CA ASN A 50 0.66 9.63 -13.41
C ASN A 50 1.99 9.24 -14.07
N LEU A 51 2.74 8.31 -13.45
CA LEU A 51 4.04 7.86 -13.95
C LEU A 51 3.86 6.95 -15.18
N THR A 52 3.68 7.57 -16.34
CA THR A 52 3.29 6.93 -17.61
C THR A 52 4.20 5.78 -18.02
N GLU A 53 5.52 5.94 -17.91
CA GLU A 53 6.49 4.88 -18.26
C GLU A 53 6.24 3.59 -17.46
N ILE A 54 5.95 3.71 -16.16
CA ILE A 54 5.67 2.56 -15.29
C ILE A 54 4.31 1.95 -15.67
N LEU A 55 3.29 2.79 -15.88
CA LEU A 55 1.94 2.34 -16.26
C LEU A 55 1.94 1.58 -17.60
N GLU A 56 2.72 2.03 -18.58
CA GLU A 56 2.87 1.35 -19.87
C GLU A 56 3.60 0.02 -19.76
N LYS A 57 4.68 -0.05 -18.96
CA LYS A 57 5.37 -1.31 -18.65
C LYS A 57 4.43 -2.31 -17.98
N LEU A 58 3.57 -1.84 -17.08
CA LEU A 58 2.57 -2.69 -16.41
C LEU A 58 1.53 -3.25 -17.39
N LYS A 59 1.01 -2.43 -18.31
CA LYS A 59 0.07 -2.88 -19.35
C LYS A 59 0.66 -3.99 -20.22
N LYS A 60 1.89 -3.79 -20.72
CA LYS A 60 2.59 -4.79 -21.55
C LYS A 60 2.84 -6.12 -20.83
N LYS A 61 3.03 -6.09 -19.51
CA LYS A 61 3.27 -7.31 -18.71
C LYS A 61 2.00 -8.14 -18.51
N ILE A 62 0.82 -7.54 -18.61
CA ILE A 62 -0.48 -8.22 -18.41
C ILE A 62 -0.98 -8.87 -19.70
N GLU A 63 -0.50 -8.43 -20.86
CA GLU A 63 -0.87 -8.95 -22.18
C GLU A 63 -0.03 -10.17 -22.64
N VAL A 64 0.86 -10.68 -21.77
CA VAL A 64 1.71 -11.87 -22.00
C VAL A 64 1.28 -12.98 -21.05
#